data_AF-A0AA43FI52-F1
#
_entry.id   AF-A0AA43FI52-F1
#
_cell.length_a   1.000
_cell.length_b   1.000
_cell.length_c   1.000
_cell.angle_alpha   90.00
_cell.angle_beta   90.00
_cell.angle_gamma   90.00
#
_symmetry.space_group_name_H-M   'P 1'
#
loop_
_entity.id
_entity.type
_entity.pdbx_description
1 polymer ?
#
loop_
_entity_poly.entity_id
_entity_poly.type
_entity_poly.pdbx_seq_one_letter_code
_entity_poly.pdbx_strand_id
1 'polypeptide(L)'
;MSKDKREPVTLKNIRRIWSVFFVALFLFFFFSADFSRMKGYQVGLFLQADPLVWLAGLLTGWTVYTGMALALFIIVPTLFLGRFFCSWICPLGIMNQWISRLWPGRRRAEDYSMNEYRPLFRLKYYILAALLALAAMGSLQIGLLDPIALIHRSFIISVGPAADLGLGVIYQRPQLFLGGALIGALFIALILANRHSPRFWCRALCPLGAMLGVISLGSVYRIRRDVDKCTDCNKCLRGCQGACDPQGALRIAECHVCMNCIDDCPEDALTFGVPEERSSIHAPLDVNRRRLMETAVAAAALYPIMKSSLTGETTAQAAVIRPPGSLAEPDFLRRCIKCAMCMRACPTNVLQPALLEAGFEGLWTPVLINQIGWCESHCVMCGQVCPTGAIMPLTVQQRAGTPGKAPPMKLGTAFYDRGRCLPWAMNVECIVCEEVCPTSPKAIWFEVKEITNRDGSTRKLKMPYVDPKLCIGCGICENKCPVRDKAAIRVTSVGETRSKTNQMLLGK
;
A
#
# COMPACT_ATOMS: atom_id res chain seq x y z
N MET A 1 -34.40 46.14 9.03
CA MET A 1 -35.27 45.41 8.07
C MET A 1 -34.66 44.07 7.76
N SER A 2 -35.51 43.05 7.77
CA SER A 2 -35.29 41.60 7.72
C SER A 2 -34.11 41.12 6.86
N LYS A 3 -33.14 40.43 7.50
CA LYS A 3 -32.21 39.51 6.83
C LYS A 3 -33.03 38.31 6.36
N ASP A 4 -33.26 38.24 5.05
CA ASP A 4 -33.92 37.12 4.40
C ASP A 4 -33.13 35.82 4.68
N LYS A 5 -33.78 34.88 5.36
CA LYS A 5 -33.22 33.59 5.79
C LYS A 5 -33.34 32.59 4.62
N ARG A 6 -32.41 32.65 3.67
CA ARG A 6 -31.95 31.46 2.97
C ARG A 6 -30.52 31.26 3.39
N GLU A 7 -30.24 30.25 4.22
CA GLU A 7 -28.87 29.92 4.61
C GLU A 7 -28.02 29.77 3.33
N PRO A 8 -27.04 30.66 3.07
CA PRO A 8 -26.17 30.47 1.93
C PRO A 8 -25.38 29.19 2.20
N VAL A 9 -25.28 28.33 1.20
CA VAL A 9 -24.43 27.15 1.23
C VAL A 9 -23.00 27.62 1.56
N THR A 10 -22.58 27.48 2.81
CA THR A 10 -21.23 27.89 3.25
C THR A 10 -20.17 27.02 2.59
N LEU A 11 -18.97 27.56 2.33
CA LEU A 11 -17.86 26.81 1.75
C LEU A 11 -17.51 25.57 2.60
N LYS A 12 -17.66 25.69 3.93
CA LYS A 12 -17.60 24.57 4.88
C LYS A 12 -18.59 23.44 4.55
N ASN A 13 -19.82 23.72 4.17
CA ASN A 13 -20.85 22.72 3.86
C ASN A 13 -20.55 22.02 2.54
N ILE A 14 -20.16 22.76 1.50
CA ILE A 14 -19.72 22.19 0.20
C ILE A 14 -18.58 21.20 0.44
N ARG A 15 -17.55 21.62 1.18
CA ARG A 15 -16.40 20.78 1.49
C ARG A 15 -16.77 19.53 2.28
N ARG A 16 -17.75 19.60 3.20
CA ARG A 16 -18.25 18.42 3.94
C ARG A 16 -18.94 17.43 3.02
N ILE A 17 -19.78 17.90 2.10
CA ILE A 17 -20.46 17.06 1.10
C ILE A 17 -19.41 16.34 0.24
N TRP A 18 -18.44 17.07 -0.29
CA TRP A 18 -17.32 16.50 -1.06
C TRP A 18 -16.49 15.49 -0.26
N SER A 19 -16.23 15.79 1.02
CA SER A 19 -15.50 14.88 1.92
C SER A 19 -16.24 13.55 2.08
N VAL A 20 -17.56 13.58 2.26
CA VAL A 20 -18.40 12.38 2.38
C VAL A 20 -18.40 11.60 1.07
N PHE A 21 -18.55 12.29 -0.06
CA PHE A 21 -18.53 11.67 -1.39
C PHE A 21 -17.24 10.88 -1.65
N PHE A 22 -16.05 11.48 -1.44
CA PHE A 22 -14.78 10.80 -1.72
C PHE A 22 -14.46 9.66 -0.74
N VAL A 23 -14.85 9.79 0.54
CA VAL A 23 -14.72 8.67 1.48
C VAL A 23 -15.68 7.53 1.10
N ALA A 24 -16.92 7.83 0.72
CA ALA A 24 -17.85 6.83 0.22
C ALA A 24 -17.34 6.17 -1.06
N LEU A 25 -16.74 6.93 -1.97
CA LEU A 25 -16.11 6.41 -3.19
C LEU A 25 -14.92 5.49 -2.88
N PHE A 26 -14.07 5.88 -1.92
CA PHE A 26 -12.97 5.03 -1.44
C PHE A 26 -13.49 3.71 -0.86
N LEU A 27 -14.50 3.77 0.03
CA LEU A 27 -15.12 2.58 0.60
C LEU A 27 -15.78 1.71 -0.48
N PHE A 28 -16.45 2.32 -1.46
CA PHE A 28 -17.03 1.60 -2.60
C PHE A 28 -15.98 0.82 -3.38
N PHE A 29 -14.85 1.43 -3.74
CA PHE A 29 -13.77 0.71 -4.42
C PHE A 29 -13.12 -0.36 -3.53
N PHE A 30 -12.96 -0.09 -2.24
CA PHE A 30 -12.45 -1.07 -1.28
C PHE A 30 -13.33 -2.33 -1.22
N PHE A 31 -14.66 -2.17 -1.10
CA PHE A 31 -15.59 -3.30 -1.09
C PHE A 31 -15.76 -3.96 -2.47
N SER A 32 -15.53 -3.22 -3.54
CA SER A 32 -15.58 -3.75 -4.92
C SER A 32 -14.31 -4.49 -5.33
N ALA A 33 -13.19 -4.28 -4.62
CA ALA A 33 -11.93 -5.01 -4.81
C ALA A 33 -11.97 -6.46 -4.29
N ASP A 34 -13.13 -6.93 -3.83
CA ASP A 34 -13.34 -8.32 -3.47
C ASP A 34 -13.45 -9.21 -4.70
N PHE A 35 -12.89 -10.42 -4.59
CA PHE A 35 -12.94 -11.43 -5.64
C PHE A 35 -14.36 -11.65 -6.17
N SER A 36 -15.33 -11.78 -5.27
CA SER A 36 -16.73 -12.08 -5.60
C SER A 36 -17.49 -10.90 -6.23
N ARG A 37 -16.90 -9.69 -6.25
CA ARG A 37 -17.54 -8.44 -6.73
C ARG A 37 -16.77 -7.74 -7.85
N MET A 38 -15.65 -8.28 -8.29
CA MET A 38 -14.85 -7.71 -9.38
C MET A 38 -15.57 -7.85 -10.73
N LYS A 39 -16.44 -6.88 -11.06
CA LYS A 39 -17.14 -6.76 -12.36
C LYS A 39 -16.39 -5.89 -13.38
N GLY A 40 -15.05 -5.87 -13.32
CA GLY A 40 -14.22 -5.04 -14.21
C GLY A 40 -14.05 -3.58 -13.77
N TYR A 41 -14.36 -3.24 -12.51
CA TYR A 41 -14.11 -1.90 -11.96
C TYR A 41 -12.61 -1.59 -11.85
N GLN A 42 -12.22 -0.35 -12.14
CA GLN A 42 -10.86 0.16 -11.93
C GLN A 42 -10.60 0.46 -10.44
N VAL A 43 -10.47 -0.60 -9.63
CA VAL A 43 -10.26 -0.51 -8.17
C VAL A 43 -8.92 0.14 -7.77
N GLY A 44 -8.01 0.37 -8.72
CA GLY A 44 -6.73 1.05 -8.54
C GLY A 44 -6.76 2.56 -8.78
N LEU A 45 -7.91 3.19 -9.06
CA LEU A 45 -8.00 4.58 -9.52
C LEU A 45 -7.27 5.58 -8.60
N PHE A 46 -7.50 5.51 -7.29
CA PHE A 46 -6.85 6.39 -6.31
C PHE A 46 -5.32 6.20 -6.28
N LEU A 47 -4.84 4.97 -6.42
CA LEU A 47 -3.42 4.65 -6.41
C LEU A 47 -2.73 5.06 -7.72
N GLN A 48 -3.44 4.95 -8.85
CA GLN A 48 -2.94 5.38 -10.16
C GLN A 48 -2.91 6.91 -10.30
N ALA A 49 -3.83 7.61 -9.65
CA ALA A 49 -3.85 9.07 -9.62
C ALA A 49 -2.78 9.67 -8.69
N ASP A 50 -2.07 8.87 -7.89
CA ASP A 50 -1.10 9.38 -6.92
C ASP A 50 0.16 9.93 -7.62
N PRO A 51 0.42 11.25 -7.55
CA PRO A 51 1.55 11.85 -8.25
C PRO A 51 2.90 11.52 -7.62
N LEU A 52 2.94 11.16 -6.33
CA LEU A 52 4.19 10.77 -5.66
C LEU A 52 4.63 9.38 -6.14
N VAL A 53 3.67 8.44 -6.25
CA VAL A 53 3.93 7.11 -6.82
C VAL A 53 4.42 7.23 -8.26
N TRP A 54 3.83 8.12 -9.05
CA TRP A 54 4.26 8.37 -10.42
C TRP A 54 5.70 8.89 -10.49
N LEU A 55 6.03 9.95 -9.74
CA LEU A 55 7.38 10.51 -9.69
C LEU A 55 8.41 9.45 -9.25
N ALA A 56 8.06 8.66 -8.23
CA ALA A 56 8.91 7.60 -7.72
C ALA A 56 9.19 6.51 -8.76
N GLY A 57 8.16 6.06 -9.48
CA GLY A 57 8.29 5.04 -10.51
C GLY A 57 9.14 5.49 -11.71
N LEU A 58 9.06 6.79 -12.06
CA LEU A 58 9.94 7.38 -13.05
C LEU A 58 11.41 7.35 -12.59
N LEU A 59 11.67 7.70 -11.33
CA LEU A 59 13.03 7.70 -10.77
C LEU A 59 13.63 6.30 -10.66
N THR A 60 12.85 5.28 -10.29
CA THR A 60 13.38 3.93 -10.06
C THR A 60 13.62 3.14 -11.33
N GLY A 61 12.79 3.31 -12.35
CA GLY A 61 12.77 2.41 -13.50
C GLY A 61 12.49 3.06 -14.84
N TRP A 62 12.46 4.39 -14.95
CA TRP A 62 12.19 5.15 -16.20
C TRP A 62 10.95 4.68 -16.95
N THR A 63 10.02 4.06 -16.24
CA THR A 63 8.88 3.35 -16.82
C THR A 63 7.63 4.17 -16.63
N VAL A 64 7.01 4.54 -17.75
CA VAL A 64 5.76 5.28 -17.77
C VAL A 64 4.62 4.29 -17.60
N TYR A 65 4.05 4.23 -16.39
CA TYR A 65 2.84 3.45 -16.13
C TYR A 65 1.61 4.16 -16.70
N THR A 66 0.60 3.37 -17.08
CA THR A 66 -0.69 3.83 -17.64
C THR A 66 -1.40 4.88 -16.77
N GLY A 67 -1.10 4.93 -15.46
CA GLY A 67 -1.62 5.92 -14.51
C GLY A 67 -1.06 7.35 -14.64
N MET A 68 -0.04 7.59 -15.47
CA MET A 68 0.61 8.92 -15.60
C MET A 68 -0.39 10.04 -15.98
N ALA A 69 -1.35 9.75 -16.85
CA ALA A 69 -2.37 10.73 -17.23
C ALA A 69 -3.25 11.15 -16.04
N LEU A 70 -3.50 10.24 -15.09
CA LEU A 70 -4.32 10.51 -13.92
C LEU A 70 -3.57 11.33 -12.87
N ALA A 71 -2.27 11.14 -12.72
CA ALA A 71 -1.44 11.98 -11.83
C ALA A 71 -1.44 13.45 -12.28
N LEU A 72 -1.44 13.72 -13.59
CA LEU A 72 -1.53 15.08 -14.14
C LEU A 72 -2.84 15.78 -13.75
N PHE A 73 -3.93 15.03 -13.60
CA PHE A 73 -5.21 15.58 -13.12
C PHE A 73 -5.13 16.13 -11.68
N ILE A 74 -4.13 15.72 -10.89
CA ILE A 74 -3.87 16.29 -9.56
C ILE A 74 -2.80 17.39 -9.64
N ILE A 75 -1.72 17.17 -10.39
CA ILE A 75 -0.60 18.11 -10.48
C ILE A 75 -1.04 19.44 -11.11
N VAL A 76 -1.76 19.40 -12.23
CA VAL A 76 -2.14 20.60 -12.98
C VAL A 76 -3.02 21.51 -12.12
N PRO A 77 -4.14 21.06 -11.51
CA PRO A 77 -4.90 21.93 -10.64
C PRO A 77 -4.15 22.33 -9.37
N THR A 78 -3.17 21.55 -8.90
CA THR A 78 -2.32 21.96 -7.75
C THR A 78 -1.44 23.17 -8.09
N LEU A 79 -0.97 23.27 -9.34
CA LEU A 79 -0.21 24.44 -9.82
C LEU A 79 -1.07 25.70 -9.90
N PHE A 80 -2.41 25.58 -10.02
CA PHE A 80 -3.30 26.74 -10.05
C PHE A 80 -3.90 27.05 -8.69
N LEU A 81 -4.46 26.04 -8.02
CA LEU A 81 -5.29 26.20 -6.82
C LEU A 81 -4.50 26.01 -5.52
N GLY A 82 -3.26 25.53 -5.59
CA GLY A 82 -2.48 25.10 -4.43
C GLY A 82 -2.80 23.67 -3.99
N ARG A 83 -2.45 23.31 -2.74
CA ARG A 83 -2.57 21.93 -2.23
C ARG A 83 -4.02 21.54 -1.85
N PHE A 84 -4.93 21.56 -2.81
CA PHE A 84 -6.36 21.24 -2.60
C PHE A 84 -6.59 19.74 -2.33
N PHE A 85 -5.83 18.84 -2.96
CA PHE A 85 -6.02 17.39 -2.87
C PHE A 85 -6.16 16.88 -1.43
N CYS A 86 -5.33 17.37 -0.51
CA CYS A 86 -5.30 16.91 0.88
C CYS A 86 -6.57 17.21 1.68
N SER A 87 -7.36 18.21 1.30
CA SER A 87 -8.61 18.54 2.01
C SER A 87 -9.87 18.18 1.24
N TRP A 88 -9.79 18.01 -0.08
CA TRP A 88 -10.96 17.82 -0.94
C TRP A 88 -11.10 16.40 -1.47
N ILE A 89 -10.01 15.66 -1.65
CA ILE A 89 -10.02 14.35 -2.33
C ILE A 89 -9.43 13.24 -1.46
N CYS A 90 -8.29 13.48 -0.81
CA CYS A 90 -7.51 12.45 -0.10
C CYS A 90 -8.32 11.80 1.04
N PRO A 91 -8.64 10.48 0.95
CA PRO A 91 -9.45 9.80 1.97
C PRO A 91 -8.78 9.82 3.35
N LEU A 92 -7.45 9.63 3.40
CA LEU A 92 -6.71 9.69 4.66
C LEU A 92 -6.73 11.09 5.29
N GLY A 93 -6.62 12.15 4.47
CA GLY A 93 -6.68 13.53 4.96
C GLY A 93 -8.06 13.90 5.52
N ILE A 94 -9.13 13.44 4.85
CA ILE A 94 -10.51 13.60 5.29
C ILE A 94 -10.76 12.83 6.59
N MET A 95 -10.32 11.57 6.68
CA MET A 95 -10.45 10.76 7.90
C MET A 95 -9.76 11.41 9.10
N ASN A 96 -8.51 11.85 8.93
CA ASN A 96 -7.78 12.57 10.00
C ASN A 96 -8.54 13.83 10.43
N GLN A 97 -9.21 14.53 9.51
CA GLN A 97 -10.05 15.67 9.84
C GLN A 97 -11.26 15.28 10.71
N TRP A 98 -12.01 14.25 10.30
CA TRP A 98 -13.20 13.83 11.04
C TRP A 98 -12.83 13.33 12.42
N ILE A 99 -11.77 12.53 12.52
CA ILE A 99 -11.30 11.95 13.77
C ILE A 99 -10.76 13.04 14.70
N SER A 100 -10.14 14.10 14.17
CA SER A 100 -9.77 15.27 14.98
C SER A 100 -10.97 15.99 15.64
N ARG A 101 -12.21 15.76 15.18
CA ARG A 101 -13.43 16.31 15.80
C ARG A 101 -14.07 15.39 16.85
N LEU A 102 -13.74 14.10 16.85
CA LEU A 102 -14.37 13.08 17.71
C LEU A 102 -13.85 13.07 19.16
N TRP A 103 -12.94 13.95 19.56
CA TRP A 103 -12.47 14.04 20.94
C TRP A 103 -13.16 15.20 21.70
N PRO A 104 -14.24 14.91 22.47
CA PRO A 104 -15.09 15.93 23.12
C PRO A 104 -14.47 16.61 24.35
N GLY A 105 -13.33 16.13 24.87
CA GLY A 105 -12.75 16.60 26.14
C GLY A 105 -11.83 17.84 26.07
N ARG A 106 -11.68 18.49 24.92
CA ARG A 106 -10.91 19.74 24.79
C ARG A 106 -11.80 20.78 24.16
N ARG A 107 -11.90 21.98 24.75
CA ARG A 107 -12.48 23.19 24.14
C ARG A 107 -11.62 23.64 22.94
N ARG A 108 -11.51 22.77 21.94
CA ARG A 108 -10.65 22.86 20.74
C ARG A 108 -11.02 24.03 19.83
N ALA A 109 -12.15 24.65 20.10
CA ALA A 109 -12.68 25.79 19.40
C ALA A 109 -12.10 27.12 19.92
N GLU A 110 -11.42 27.12 21.07
CA GLU A 110 -10.86 28.32 21.70
C GLU A 110 -9.33 28.33 21.73
N ASP A 111 -8.67 27.15 21.72
CA ASP A 111 -7.20 27.05 21.69
C ASP A 111 -6.61 27.23 20.27
N TYR A 112 -6.30 28.48 19.90
CA TYR A 112 -5.59 28.81 18.65
C TYR A 112 -4.22 28.09 18.52
N SER A 113 -3.56 27.84 19.66
CA SER A 113 -2.22 27.22 19.77
C SER A 113 -2.11 25.80 19.20
N MET A 114 -3.24 25.12 18.99
CA MET A 114 -3.28 23.78 18.39
C MET A 114 -3.12 23.81 16.86
N ASN A 115 -3.39 24.94 16.23
CA ASN A 115 -3.26 25.14 14.79
C ASN A 115 -2.14 26.11 14.42
N GLU A 116 -1.31 26.51 15.38
CA GLU A 116 -0.07 27.23 15.12
C GLU A 116 0.95 26.32 14.43
N TYR A 117 1.79 26.96 13.60
CA TYR A 117 2.89 26.29 12.94
C TYR A 117 3.92 25.78 13.95
N ARG A 118 4.40 24.54 13.76
CA ARG A 118 5.44 23.93 14.61
C ARG A 118 6.63 23.48 13.77
N PRO A 119 7.87 23.57 14.28
CA PRO A 119 9.07 23.08 13.57
C PRO A 119 9.01 21.59 13.19
N LEU A 120 8.22 20.79 13.91
CA LEU A 120 7.99 19.38 13.59
C LEU A 120 7.39 19.18 12.19
N PHE A 121 6.64 20.16 11.65
CA PHE A 121 6.03 20.05 10.32
C PHE A 121 7.05 20.09 9.19
N ARG A 122 8.31 20.44 9.47
CA ARG A 122 9.42 20.33 8.50
C ARG A 122 9.78 18.88 8.19
N LEU A 123 9.45 17.95 9.09
CA LEU A 123 9.84 16.53 9.00
C LEU A 123 9.37 15.85 7.70
N LYS A 124 8.16 16.14 7.22
CA LYS A 124 7.63 15.58 5.97
C LYS A 124 8.51 15.89 4.75
N TYR A 125 9.22 17.02 4.74
CA TYR A 125 10.13 17.39 3.64
C TYR A 125 11.43 16.58 3.69
N TYR A 126 11.95 16.32 4.89
CA TYR A 126 13.11 15.43 5.09
C TYR A 126 12.77 13.98 4.77
N ILE A 127 11.57 13.52 5.15
CA ILE A 127 11.05 12.19 4.77
C ILE A 127 10.95 12.08 3.25
N LEU A 128 10.36 13.09 2.58
CA LEU A 128 10.27 13.11 1.12
C LEU A 128 11.66 13.05 0.46
N ALA A 129 12.62 13.85 0.94
CA ALA A 129 13.99 13.86 0.39
C ALA A 129 14.68 12.50 0.55
N ALA A 130 14.58 11.87 1.73
CA ALA A 130 15.14 10.55 1.99
C ALA A 130 14.51 9.48 1.07
N LEU A 131 13.18 9.51 0.92
CA LEU A 131 12.46 8.55 0.08
C LEU A 131 12.77 8.72 -1.42
N LEU A 132 12.90 9.96 -1.90
CA LEU A 132 13.30 10.24 -3.29
C LEU A 132 14.75 9.84 -3.55
N ALA A 133 15.65 10.03 -2.58
CA ALA A 133 17.04 9.58 -2.68
C ALA A 133 17.12 8.05 -2.80
N LEU A 134 16.36 7.31 -1.97
CA LEU A 134 16.27 5.85 -2.08
C LEU A 134 15.65 5.40 -3.41
N ALA A 135 14.61 6.10 -3.88
CA ALA A 135 13.98 5.82 -5.18
C ALA A 135 14.96 6.04 -6.35
N ALA A 136 15.76 7.10 -6.31
CA ALA A 136 16.80 7.37 -7.33
C ALA A 136 17.89 6.28 -7.36
N MET A 137 18.15 5.62 -6.23
CA MET A 137 19.04 4.45 -6.17
C MET A 137 18.34 3.13 -6.57
N GLY A 138 17.06 3.17 -6.92
CA GLY A 138 16.29 2.02 -7.36
C GLY A 138 15.63 1.21 -6.24
N SER A 139 15.43 1.79 -5.03
CA SER A 139 14.62 1.18 -3.97
C SER A 139 13.31 1.93 -3.75
N LEU A 140 12.18 1.29 -4.05
CA LEU A 140 10.87 1.91 -3.91
C LEU A 140 10.30 1.75 -2.48
N GLN A 141 10.70 2.63 -1.57
CA GLN A 141 10.20 2.67 -0.19
C GLN A 141 9.02 3.63 0.03
N ILE A 142 8.66 4.40 -0.99
CA ILE A 142 7.60 5.43 -0.92
C ILE A 142 6.25 4.85 -0.48
N GLY A 143 5.90 3.65 -0.93
CA GLY A 143 4.67 2.96 -0.53
C GLY A 143 4.51 2.64 0.96
N LEU A 144 5.57 2.81 1.77
CA LEU A 144 5.47 2.66 3.23
C LEU A 144 4.68 3.82 3.87
N LEU A 145 4.97 5.05 3.42
CA LEU A 145 4.45 6.31 3.97
C LEU A 145 3.58 7.09 2.98
N ASP A 146 3.34 6.57 1.80
CA ASP A 146 2.36 7.12 0.88
C ASP A 146 0.95 7.07 1.53
N PRO A 147 0.19 8.18 1.58
CA PRO A 147 -1.09 8.20 2.27
C PRO A 147 -2.15 7.28 1.64
N ILE A 148 -2.10 7.07 0.32
CA ILE A 148 -3.07 6.24 -0.39
C ILE A 148 -2.70 4.76 -0.24
N ALA A 149 -1.43 4.39 -0.43
CA ALA A 149 -0.97 3.04 -0.17
C ALA A 149 -1.16 2.64 1.31
N LEU A 150 -0.89 3.55 2.25
CA LEU A 150 -1.04 3.31 3.68
C LEU A 150 -2.50 3.05 4.07
N ILE A 151 -3.45 3.86 3.58
CA ILE A 151 -4.86 3.66 3.91
C ILE A 151 -5.39 2.36 3.29
N HIS A 152 -5.06 2.06 2.02
CA HIS A 152 -5.42 0.79 1.40
C HIS A 152 -4.86 -0.40 2.19
N ARG A 153 -3.56 -0.38 2.51
CA ARG A 153 -2.90 -1.44 3.27
C ARG A 153 -3.54 -1.65 4.65
N SER A 154 -3.76 -0.57 5.39
CA SER A 154 -4.34 -0.63 6.74
C SER A 154 -5.77 -1.16 6.72
N PHE A 155 -6.57 -0.76 5.72
CA PHE A 155 -7.93 -1.26 5.55
C PHE A 155 -7.96 -2.73 5.13
N ILE A 156 -7.10 -3.16 4.22
CA ILE A 156 -7.07 -4.53 3.71
C ILE A 156 -6.55 -5.51 4.77
N ILE A 157 -5.44 -5.17 5.43
CA ILE A 157 -4.72 -6.12 6.29
C ILE A 157 -5.28 -6.13 7.71
N SER A 158 -5.80 -4.99 8.19
CA SER A 158 -6.17 -4.83 9.60
C SER A 158 -7.65 -4.49 9.80
N VAL A 159 -8.13 -3.35 9.27
CA VAL A 159 -9.48 -2.84 9.59
C VAL A 159 -10.58 -3.75 9.02
N GLY A 160 -10.44 -4.19 7.77
CA GLY A 160 -11.40 -5.08 7.10
C GLY A 160 -11.56 -6.40 7.84
N PRO A 161 -10.49 -7.18 8.04
CA PRO A 161 -10.54 -8.41 8.83
C PRO A 161 -11.08 -8.22 10.25
N ALA A 162 -10.68 -7.15 10.95
CA ALA A 162 -11.18 -6.87 12.29
C ALA A 162 -12.68 -6.55 12.31
N ALA A 163 -13.17 -5.79 11.33
CA ALA A 163 -14.58 -5.48 11.19
C ALA A 163 -15.40 -6.73 10.83
N ASP A 164 -14.83 -7.64 10.03
CA ASP A 164 -15.48 -8.90 9.67
C ASP A 164 -15.58 -9.88 10.84
N LEU A 165 -14.55 -9.96 11.68
CA LEU A 165 -14.60 -10.73 12.92
C LEU A 165 -15.72 -10.24 13.86
N GLY A 166 -16.02 -8.94 13.84
CA GLY A 166 -17.10 -8.35 14.65
C GLY A 166 -18.49 -8.43 14.03
N LEU A 167 -18.61 -8.31 12.69
CA LEU A 167 -19.90 -8.19 12.00
C LEU A 167 -20.29 -9.42 11.18
N GLY A 168 -19.33 -10.20 10.67
CA GLY A 168 -19.55 -11.42 9.88
C GLY A 168 -20.17 -11.22 8.49
N VAL A 169 -20.21 -9.99 7.96
CA VAL A 169 -20.89 -9.64 6.68
C VAL A 169 -19.95 -9.12 5.59
N ILE A 170 -18.66 -8.93 5.88
CA ILE A 170 -17.75 -8.21 4.98
C ILE A 170 -17.03 -9.18 4.05
N TYR A 171 -16.62 -10.35 4.54
CA TYR A 171 -15.95 -11.37 3.75
C TYR A 171 -16.75 -12.66 3.71
N GLN A 172 -16.72 -13.35 2.57
CA GLN A 172 -17.27 -14.70 2.45
C GLN A 172 -16.43 -15.74 3.21
N ARG A 173 -15.16 -15.42 3.50
CA ARG A 173 -14.26 -16.18 4.37
C ARG A 173 -13.40 -15.23 5.19
N PRO A 174 -13.23 -15.44 6.50
CA PRO A 174 -12.40 -14.56 7.32
C PRO A 174 -10.97 -14.57 6.78
N GLN A 175 -10.50 -13.41 6.34
CA GLN A 175 -9.13 -13.21 5.89
C GLN A 175 -8.25 -12.95 7.11
N LEU A 176 -7.14 -13.66 7.24
CA LEU A 176 -6.17 -13.45 8.31
C LEU A 176 -4.84 -13.06 7.69
N PHE A 177 -4.28 -11.94 8.13
CA PHE A 177 -3.01 -11.48 7.60
C PHE A 177 -1.90 -11.50 8.64
N LEU A 178 -0.75 -12.05 8.24
CA LEU A 178 0.46 -12.00 9.04
C LEU A 178 0.85 -10.53 9.30
N GLY A 179 1.18 -10.18 10.54
CA GLY A 179 1.51 -8.80 10.90
C GLY A 179 0.33 -7.81 10.86
N GLY A 180 -0.91 -8.28 10.66
CA GLY A 180 -2.08 -7.41 10.64
C GLY A 180 -2.31 -6.63 11.95
N ALA A 181 -1.96 -7.21 13.10
CA ALA A 181 -1.98 -6.52 14.38
C ALA A 181 -0.98 -5.35 14.45
N LEU A 182 0.24 -5.54 13.93
CA LEU A 182 1.28 -4.50 13.90
C LEU A 182 0.85 -3.33 12.99
N ILE A 183 0.40 -3.62 11.78
CA ILE A 183 -0.07 -2.59 10.83
C ILE A 183 -1.29 -1.86 11.40
N GLY A 184 -2.21 -2.59 12.04
CA GLY A 184 -3.37 -2.02 12.72
C GLY A 184 -2.97 -1.11 13.87
N ALA A 185 -2.04 -1.53 14.73
CA ALA A 185 -1.52 -0.73 15.83
C ALA A 185 -0.83 0.56 15.34
N LEU A 186 -0.01 0.47 14.28
CA LEU A 186 0.62 1.64 13.65
C LEU A 186 -0.44 2.60 13.10
N PHE A 187 -1.46 2.09 12.40
CA PHE A 187 -2.54 2.90 11.87
C PHE A 187 -3.34 3.58 12.99
N ILE A 188 -3.72 2.85 14.03
CA ILE A 188 -4.40 3.39 15.21
C ILE A 188 -3.54 4.46 15.88
N ALA A 189 -2.24 4.23 16.07
CA ALA A 189 -1.33 5.22 16.65
C ALA A 189 -1.28 6.51 15.83
N LEU A 190 -1.23 6.42 14.50
CA LEU A 190 -1.29 7.58 13.60
C LEU A 190 -2.62 8.35 13.74
N ILE A 191 -3.73 7.62 13.89
CA ILE A 191 -5.04 8.22 14.09
C ILE A 191 -5.15 8.87 15.47
N LEU A 192 -4.66 8.23 16.54
CA LEU A 192 -4.60 8.76 17.89
C LEU A 192 -3.66 9.98 18.00
N ALA A 193 -2.64 10.07 17.16
CA ALA A 193 -1.75 11.24 17.10
C ALA A 193 -2.51 12.54 16.76
N ASN A 194 -3.70 12.46 16.15
CA ASN A 194 -4.58 13.61 15.98
C ASN A 194 -5.04 14.25 17.31
N ARG A 195 -4.85 13.58 18.46
CA ARG A 195 -5.02 14.16 19.79
C ARG A 195 -4.04 15.31 20.04
N HIS A 196 -2.79 15.19 19.58
CA HIS A 196 -1.73 16.16 19.86
C HIS A 196 -1.65 17.30 18.85
N SER A 197 -1.94 17.03 17.57
CA SER A 197 -2.09 18.05 16.53
C SER A 197 -3.18 17.61 15.56
N PRO A 198 -4.17 18.47 15.24
CA PRO A 198 -5.11 18.18 14.18
C PRO A 198 -4.39 17.82 12.88
N ARG A 199 -4.86 16.79 12.17
CA ARG A 199 -4.25 16.27 10.94
C ARG A 199 -2.74 16.04 11.05
N PHE A 200 -2.30 15.44 12.16
CA PHE A 200 -0.88 15.19 12.46
C PHE A 200 -0.14 14.55 11.27
N TRP A 201 -0.72 13.52 10.65
CA TRP A 201 -0.15 12.86 9.48
C TRP A 201 0.12 13.84 8.32
N CYS A 202 -0.89 14.63 7.92
CA CYS A 202 -0.80 15.52 6.77
C CYS A 202 0.16 16.71 6.99
N ARG A 203 0.36 17.12 8.26
CA ARG A 203 1.23 18.22 8.66
C ARG A 203 2.67 17.77 8.91
N ALA A 204 2.89 16.60 9.52
CA ALA A 204 4.22 16.19 9.99
C ALA A 204 4.88 15.06 9.20
N LEU A 205 4.12 14.11 8.64
CA LEU A 205 4.69 12.85 8.13
C LEU A 205 4.45 12.58 6.64
N CYS A 206 3.39 13.13 6.06
CA CYS A 206 2.94 12.77 4.72
C CYS A 206 3.87 13.28 3.60
N PRO A 207 4.62 12.39 2.89
CA PRO A 207 5.53 12.79 1.82
C PRO A 207 4.79 13.32 0.60
N LEU A 208 3.63 12.75 0.26
CA LEU A 208 2.79 13.26 -0.84
C LEU A 208 2.35 14.70 -0.55
N GLY A 209 2.01 14.97 0.70
CA GLY A 209 1.67 16.30 1.17
C GLY A 209 2.83 17.30 1.08
N ALA A 210 4.05 16.86 1.37
CA ALA A 210 5.25 17.66 1.21
C ALA A 210 5.50 18.00 -0.26
N MET A 211 5.38 17.01 -1.16
CA MET A 211 5.57 17.19 -2.59
C MET A 211 4.56 18.17 -3.20
N LEU A 212 3.27 17.98 -2.92
CA LEU A 212 2.23 18.92 -3.35
C LEU A 212 2.41 20.31 -2.72
N GLY A 213 2.96 20.39 -1.51
CA GLY A 213 3.34 21.65 -0.86
C GLY A 213 4.43 22.39 -1.63
N VAL A 214 5.48 21.69 -2.08
CA VAL A 214 6.54 22.28 -2.93
C VAL A 214 5.97 22.75 -4.26
N ILE A 215 5.15 21.92 -4.92
CA ILE A 215 4.49 22.28 -6.19
C ILE A 215 3.60 23.51 -6.01
N SER A 216 2.89 23.62 -4.88
CA SER A 216 2.00 24.74 -4.59
C SER A 216 2.70 26.08 -4.36
N LEU A 217 4.03 26.12 -4.23
CA LEU A 217 4.75 27.40 -4.09
C LEU A 217 4.53 28.33 -5.29
N GLY A 218 4.31 27.75 -6.48
CA GLY A 218 3.97 28.48 -7.71
C GLY A 218 2.47 28.72 -7.92
N SER A 219 1.60 28.45 -6.93
CA SER A 219 0.15 28.51 -7.13
C SER A 219 -0.34 29.92 -7.43
N VAL A 220 -1.11 30.06 -8.51
CA VAL A 220 -1.70 31.33 -8.96
C VAL A 220 -2.79 31.81 -8.00
N TYR A 221 -3.70 30.91 -7.59
CA TYR A 221 -4.78 31.20 -6.65
C TYR A 221 -4.38 30.79 -5.25
N ARG A 222 -4.48 31.73 -4.30
CA ARG A 222 -4.15 31.49 -2.89
C ARG A 222 -5.03 32.31 -1.96
N ILE A 223 -4.93 32.00 -0.67
CA ILE A 223 -5.57 32.81 0.37
C ILE A 223 -4.87 34.16 0.43
N ARG A 224 -5.64 35.23 0.37
CA ARG A 224 -5.23 36.63 0.38
C ARG A 224 -5.73 37.30 1.65
N ARG A 225 -4.88 38.12 2.28
CA ARG A 225 -5.24 38.96 3.43
C ARG A 225 -5.35 40.40 2.97
N ASP A 226 -6.50 41.02 3.23
CA ASP A 226 -6.66 42.46 3.19
C ASP A 226 -6.15 43.05 4.50
N VAL A 227 -5.02 43.76 4.45
CA VAL A 227 -4.36 44.31 5.64
C VAL A 227 -5.20 45.44 6.25
N ASP A 228 -5.95 46.17 5.43
CA ASP A 228 -6.75 47.32 5.87
C ASP A 228 -8.00 46.88 6.66
N LYS A 229 -8.53 45.68 6.36
CA LYS A 229 -9.70 45.11 7.05
C LYS A 229 -9.33 44.20 8.22
N CYS A 230 -8.14 43.62 8.22
CA CYS A 230 -7.79 42.59 9.20
C CYS A 230 -7.34 43.18 10.53
N THR A 231 -8.07 42.86 11.61
CA THR A 231 -7.79 43.30 12.98
C THR A 231 -6.87 42.37 13.79
N ASP A 232 -6.17 41.44 13.13
CA ASP A 232 -5.26 40.46 13.77
C ASP A 232 -5.87 39.64 14.93
N CYS A 233 -7.19 39.44 14.91
CA CYS A 233 -7.94 38.77 15.98
C CYS A 233 -7.68 37.25 16.14
N ASN A 234 -6.81 36.64 15.32
CA ASN A 234 -6.43 35.21 15.31
C ASN A 234 -7.58 34.19 15.13
N LYS A 235 -8.84 34.61 14.96
CA LYS A 235 -10.00 33.71 14.83
C LYS A 235 -9.88 32.71 13.66
N CYS A 236 -9.23 33.11 12.57
CA CYS A 236 -9.00 32.26 11.40
C CYS A 236 -8.06 31.05 11.68
N LEU A 237 -7.27 31.08 12.77
CA LEU A 237 -6.47 29.93 13.21
C LEU A 237 -7.35 28.78 13.72
N ARG A 238 -8.53 29.06 14.25
CA ARG A 238 -9.46 28.05 14.81
C ARG A 238 -9.79 26.96 13.79
N GLY A 239 -10.07 27.35 12.54
CA GLY A 239 -10.39 26.43 11.44
C GLY A 239 -9.22 26.07 10.53
N CYS A 240 -8.01 26.58 10.78
CA CYS A 240 -6.85 26.42 9.91
C CYS A 240 -6.30 24.99 9.94
N GLN A 241 -6.63 24.21 8.91
CA GLN A 241 -6.22 22.81 8.83
C GLN A 241 -4.75 22.62 8.49
N GLY A 242 -4.14 23.59 7.80
CA GLY A 242 -2.74 23.51 7.37
C GLY A 242 -1.73 24.05 8.38
N ALA A 243 -2.17 24.75 9.43
CA ALA A 243 -1.28 25.55 10.28
C ALA A 243 -0.41 26.52 9.44
N CYS A 244 -1.06 27.21 8.49
CA CYS A 244 -0.40 28.06 7.50
C CYS A 244 -0.39 29.55 7.87
N ASP A 245 -0.88 29.92 9.07
CA ASP A 245 -0.96 31.29 9.59
C ASP A 245 -1.59 32.32 8.62
N PRO A 246 -2.88 32.17 8.25
CA PRO A 246 -3.56 33.04 7.29
C PRO A 246 -3.69 34.50 7.73
N GLN A 247 -3.68 34.76 9.04
CA GLN A 247 -3.61 36.11 9.58
C GLN A 247 -2.21 36.70 9.49
N GLY A 248 -1.13 35.92 9.55
CA GLY A 248 0.23 36.43 9.60
C GLY A 248 0.91 36.33 8.24
N ALA A 249 2.15 35.83 8.27
CA ALA A 249 2.87 35.47 7.06
C ALA A 249 2.38 34.11 6.53
N LEU A 250 1.57 34.13 5.48
CA LEU A 250 0.96 32.91 4.94
C LEU A 250 2.05 31.95 4.45
N ARG A 251 2.06 30.74 4.99
CA ARG A 251 2.90 29.63 4.51
C ARG A 251 2.17 28.87 3.40
N ILE A 252 2.45 29.24 2.16
CA ILE A 252 1.77 28.69 0.97
C ILE A 252 1.86 27.16 0.92
N ALA A 253 3.06 26.60 1.15
CA ALA A 253 3.31 25.16 1.09
C ALA A 253 2.55 24.33 2.16
N GLU A 254 2.06 24.98 3.22
CA GLU A 254 1.28 24.35 4.29
C GLU A 254 -0.24 24.47 4.08
N CYS A 255 -0.68 25.46 3.30
CA CYS A 255 -2.11 25.72 3.09
C CYS A 255 -2.78 24.56 2.34
N HIS A 256 -3.79 23.94 2.97
CA HIS A 256 -4.58 22.86 2.34
C HIS A 256 -5.77 23.36 1.51
N VAL A 257 -5.88 24.68 1.30
CA VAL A 257 -6.95 25.31 0.51
C VAL A 257 -8.34 24.86 1.00
N CYS A 258 -8.50 24.74 2.32
CA CYS A 258 -9.74 24.26 2.93
C CYS A 258 -10.81 25.34 3.09
N MET A 259 -10.42 26.61 2.90
CA MET A 259 -11.25 27.81 2.95
C MET A 259 -11.99 28.06 4.27
N ASN A 260 -11.76 27.27 5.32
CA ASN A 260 -12.43 27.49 6.61
C ASN A 260 -12.10 28.87 7.22
N CYS A 261 -10.90 29.41 6.94
CA CYS A 261 -10.46 30.70 7.45
C CYS A 261 -11.27 31.89 6.90
N ILE A 262 -11.80 31.76 5.68
CA ILE A 262 -12.69 32.76 5.06
C ILE A 262 -13.99 32.80 5.85
N ASP A 263 -14.62 31.64 6.04
CA ASP A 263 -15.86 31.48 6.82
C ASP A 263 -15.69 31.78 8.33
N ASP A 264 -14.46 31.86 8.87
CA ASP A 264 -14.18 32.16 10.29
C ASP A 264 -13.83 33.66 10.51
N CYS A 265 -13.64 34.44 9.44
CA CYS A 265 -13.23 35.84 9.52
C CYS A 265 -14.46 36.74 9.77
N PRO A 266 -14.51 37.53 10.86
CA PRO A 266 -15.64 38.42 11.12
C PRO A 266 -15.63 39.69 10.24
N GLU A 267 -14.46 40.10 9.75
CA GLU A 267 -14.26 41.34 8.97
C GLU A 267 -14.20 41.11 7.45
N ASP A 268 -14.46 39.87 7.00
CA ASP A 268 -14.33 39.46 5.59
C ASP A 268 -12.98 39.85 4.95
N ALA A 269 -11.92 39.86 5.75
CA ALA A 269 -10.57 40.28 5.35
C ALA A 269 -9.77 39.18 4.61
N LEU A 270 -10.32 37.96 4.51
CA LEU A 270 -9.67 36.83 3.84
C LEU A 270 -10.44 36.42 2.60
N THR A 271 -9.74 36.34 1.46
CA THR A 271 -10.34 35.93 0.16
C THR A 271 -9.48 34.87 -0.52
N PHE A 272 -10.05 34.06 -1.41
CA PHE A 272 -9.29 33.14 -2.27
C PHE A 272 -9.24 33.72 -3.68
N GLY A 273 -8.04 34.05 -4.16
CA GLY A 273 -7.89 34.78 -5.42
C GLY A 273 -6.44 34.90 -5.87
N VAL A 274 -6.23 35.69 -6.91
CA VAL A 274 -4.89 36.05 -7.40
C VAL A 274 -4.22 36.99 -6.38
N PRO A 275 -2.93 36.82 -6.08
CA PRO A 275 -2.21 37.73 -5.19
C PRO A 275 -2.14 39.14 -5.78
N GLU A 276 -2.46 40.13 -4.94
CA GLU A 276 -2.21 41.54 -5.21
C GLU A 276 -0.98 42.00 -4.43
N GLU A 277 -0.26 43.02 -4.91
CA GLU A 277 1.00 43.50 -4.28
C GLU A 277 0.84 43.88 -2.80
N ARG A 278 -0.35 44.30 -2.38
CA ARG A 278 -0.65 44.74 -1.00
C ARG A 278 -1.04 43.61 -0.03
N SER A 279 -1.09 42.36 -0.49
CA SER A 279 -2.10 41.41 0.01
C SER A 279 -1.63 40.22 0.85
N SER A 280 -0.37 40.20 1.30
CA SER A 280 0.18 39.50 2.47
C SER A 280 1.68 39.25 2.30
N ILE A 281 2.43 39.34 3.40
CA ILE A 281 3.81 38.85 3.45
C ILE A 281 3.76 37.32 3.37
N HIS A 282 4.54 36.71 2.49
CA HIS A 282 4.62 35.25 2.39
C HIS A 282 5.82 34.73 3.16
N ALA A 283 5.59 33.73 4.01
CA ALA A 283 6.68 33.04 4.67
C ALA A 283 7.34 32.09 3.65
N PRO A 284 8.69 32.13 3.51
CA PRO A 284 9.39 31.20 2.65
C PRO A 284 9.23 29.75 3.16
N LEU A 285 9.55 28.79 2.30
CA LEU A 285 9.57 27.39 2.70
C LEU A 285 10.58 27.19 3.83
N ASP A 286 10.07 26.80 4.99
CA ASP A 286 10.84 26.68 6.22
C ASP A 286 11.59 25.33 6.26
N VAL A 287 12.63 25.22 5.43
CA VAL A 287 13.50 24.05 5.33
C VAL A 287 14.96 24.44 5.47
N ASN A 288 15.70 23.69 6.28
CA ASN A 288 17.15 23.87 6.36
C ASN A 288 17.80 23.07 5.21
N ARG A 289 18.40 23.79 4.25
CA ARG A 289 19.03 23.19 3.06
C ARG A 289 20.14 22.19 3.43
N ARG A 290 20.95 22.50 4.45
CA ARG A 290 22.00 21.60 4.94
C ARG A 290 21.39 20.31 5.48
N ARG A 291 20.39 20.40 6.35
CA ARG A 291 19.69 19.21 6.87
C ARG A 291 19.00 18.40 5.77
N LEU A 292 18.44 19.05 4.76
CA LEU A 292 17.83 18.38 3.61
C LEU A 292 18.89 17.55 2.86
N MET A 293 20.05 18.14 2.57
CA MET A 293 21.17 17.43 1.95
C MET A 293 21.70 16.30 2.85
N GLU A 294 21.90 16.55 4.15
CA GLU A 294 22.31 15.53 5.12
C GLU A 294 21.34 14.34 5.13
N THR A 295 20.03 14.59 5.10
CA THR A 295 19.01 13.51 5.07
C THR A 295 19.04 12.73 3.77
N ALA A 296 19.22 13.39 2.62
CA ALA A 296 19.33 12.73 1.33
C ALA A 296 20.62 11.88 1.23
N VAL A 297 21.75 12.42 1.68
CA VAL A 297 23.04 11.72 1.72
C VAL A 297 23.00 10.54 2.69
N ALA A 298 22.44 10.72 3.88
CA ALA A 298 22.28 9.63 4.85
C ALA A 298 21.39 8.51 4.31
N ALA A 299 20.28 8.85 3.63
CA ALA A 299 19.42 7.87 2.98
C ALA A 299 20.16 7.13 1.86
N ALA A 300 20.94 7.84 1.04
CA ALA A 300 21.76 7.23 0.00
C ALA A 300 22.86 6.32 0.57
N ALA A 301 23.47 6.70 1.69
CA ALA A 301 24.46 5.89 2.40
C ALA A 301 23.84 4.64 3.07
N LEU A 302 22.55 4.68 3.43
CA LEU A 302 21.82 3.53 3.98
C LEU A 302 21.43 2.50 2.91
N TYR A 303 21.31 2.91 1.65
CA TYR A 303 20.99 2.01 0.54
C TYR A 303 21.89 0.76 0.43
N PRO A 304 23.25 0.87 0.42
CA PRO A 304 24.11 -0.31 0.39
C PRO A 304 23.92 -1.21 1.62
N ILE A 305 23.60 -0.66 2.80
CA ILE A 305 23.30 -1.46 4.00
C ILE A 305 22.00 -2.27 3.78
N MET A 306 20.96 -1.63 3.23
CA MET A 306 19.72 -2.32 2.88
C MET A 306 19.94 -3.43 1.84
N LYS A 307 20.83 -3.19 0.87
CA LYS A 307 21.22 -4.16 -0.17
C LYS A 307 22.16 -5.26 0.34
N SER A 308 22.97 -4.99 1.36
CA SER A 308 23.93 -5.94 1.94
C SER A 308 23.27 -7.04 2.78
N SER A 309 22.00 -6.85 3.14
CA SER A 309 21.20 -7.89 3.78
C SER A 309 20.84 -8.98 2.76
N LEU A 310 20.61 -10.21 3.21
CA LEU A 310 20.01 -11.27 2.38
C LEU A 310 18.65 -10.77 1.87
N THR A 311 18.62 -10.27 0.64
CA THR A 311 17.43 -9.82 -0.06
C THR A 311 17.13 -10.80 -1.19
N GLY A 312 15.86 -10.85 -1.62
CA GLY A 312 15.47 -11.67 -2.77
C GLY A 312 16.20 -11.32 -4.07
N GLU A 313 16.81 -10.12 -4.15
CA GLU A 313 17.65 -9.71 -5.29
C GLU A 313 19.07 -10.28 -5.23
N THR A 314 19.69 -10.28 -4.04
CA THR A 314 21.08 -10.75 -3.87
C THR A 314 21.22 -12.26 -3.95
N THR A 315 20.25 -12.99 -3.40
CA THR A 315 20.21 -14.44 -3.37
C THR A 315 18.77 -14.90 -3.41
N ALA A 316 18.45 -15.87 -4.26
CA ALA A 316 17.12 -16.45 -4.29
C ALA A 316 16.79 -17.08 -2.92
N GLN A 317 15.71 -16.59 -2.29
CA GLN A 317 15.26 -17.10 -1.01
C GLN A 317 14.10 -18.06 -1.21
N ALA A 318 14.20 -19.24 -0.58
CA ALA A 318 13.22 -20.31 -0.71
C ALA A 318 11.78 -19.85 -0.35
N ALA A 319 11.65 -18.96 0.64
CA ALA A 319 10.36 -18.47 1.14
C ALA A 319 9.73 -17.37 0.27
N VAL A 320 10.47 -16.75 -0.66
CA VAL A 320 9.98 -15.62 -1.47
C VAL A 320 9.29 -16.12 -2.73
N ILE A 321 8.13 -16.74 -2.54
CA ILE A 321 7.26 -17.16 -3.63
C ILE A 321 6.32 -15.99 -3.95
N ARG A 322 6.43 -15.42 -5.14
CA ARG A 322 5.65 -14.25 -5.58
C ARG A 322 4.37 -14.66 -6.31
N PRO A 323 3.32 -13.80 -6.34
CA PRO A 323 2.12 -14.06 -7.14
C PRO A 323 2.43 -14.25 -8.63
N PRO A 324 1.57 -14.96 -9.37
CA PRO A 324 1.72 -15.14 -10.81
C PRO A 324 1.70 -13.80 -11.53
N GLY A 325 2.58 -13.65 -12.52
CA GLY A 325 2.74 -12.42 -13.30
C GLY A 325 3.69 -11.41 -12.68
N SER A 326 4.25 -11.70 -11.50
CA SER A 326 5.30 -10.87 -10.91
C SER A 326 6.53 -10.82 -11.81
N LEU A 327 7.09 -9.62 -11.96
CA LEU A 327 8.35 -9.43 -12.66
C LEU A 327 9.51 -10.11 -11.89
N ALA A 328 10.69 -10.12 -12.52
CA ALA A 328 11.93 -10.49 -11.85
C ALA A 328 12.08 -9.69 -10.55
N GLU A 329 12.65 -10.30 -9.51
CA GLU A 329 12.64 -9.72 -8.15
C GLU A 329 13.12 -8.25 -8.09
N PRO A 330 14.21 -7.84 -8.78
CA PRO A 330 14.64 -6.44 -8.76
C PRO A 330 13.62 -5.48 -9.38
N ASP A 331 13.05 -5.85 -10.52
CA ASP A 331 12.03 -5.05 -11.19
C ASP A 331 10.72 -5.03 -10.41
N PHE A 332 10.40 -6.13 -9.73
CA PHE A 332 9.24 -6.20 -8.85
C PHE A 332 9.37 -5.21 -7.68
N LEU A 333 10.51 -5.22 -6.98
CA LEU A 333 10.77 -4.34 -5.83
C LEU A 333 10.83 -2.86 -6.23
N ARG A 334 11.32 -2.54 -7.43
CA ARG A 334 11.32 -1.18 -8.01
C ARG A 334 9.94 -0.62 -8.35
N ARG A 335 8.91 -1.48 -8.41
CA ARG A 335 7.55 -1.11 -8.86
C ARG A 335 6.46 -1.34 -7.81
N CYS A 336 6.67 -2.23 -6.86
CA CYS A 336 5.68 -2.56 -5.86
C CYS A 336 5.53 -1.41 -4.83
N ILE A 337 4.36 -0.77 -4.80
CA ILE A 337 4.05 0.30 -3.84
C ILE A 337 3.43 -0.21 -2.52
N LYS A 338 3.49 -1.52 -2.24
CA LYS A 338 3.08 -2.10 -0.93
C LYS A 338 1.64 -1.72 -0.51
N CYS A 339 0.74 -1.62 -1.49
CA CYS A 339 -0.66 -1.20 -1.32
C CYS A 339 -1.62 -2.32 -0.89
N ALA A 340 -1.17 -3.57 -0.89
CA ALA A 340 -1.93 -4.79 -0.53
C ALA A 340 -3.17 -5.12 -1.40
N MET A 341 -3.42 -4.41 -2.50
CA MET A 341 -4.58 -4.68 -3.37
C MET A 341 -4.62 -6.13 -3.91
N CYS A 342 -3.47 -6.68 -4.29
CA CYS A 342 -3.37 -8.08 -4.73
C CYS A 342 -3.73 -9.09 -3.63
N MET A 343 -3.46 -8.76 -2.36
CA MET A 343 -3.81 -9.60 -1.20
C MET A 343 -5.32 -9.58 -0.98
N ARG A 344 -5.97 -8.41 -1.13
CA ARG A 344 -7.43 -8.28 -1.02
C ARG A 344 -8.17 -9.09 -2.08
N ALA A 345 -7.65 -9.09 -3.31
CA ALA A 345 -8.22 -9.80 -4.46
C ALA A 345 -7.96 -11.31 -4.44
N CYS A 346 -7.15 -11.81 -3.49
CA CYS A 346 -6.79 -13.21 -3.38
C CYS A 346 -7.93 -14.04 -2.76
N PRO A 347 -8.54 -14.98 -3.49
CA PRO A 347 -9.69 -15.74 -2.99
C PRO A 347 -9.33 -16.75 -1.88
N THR A 348 -8.08 -17.23 -1.87
CA THR A 348 -7.59 -18.26 -0.94
C THR A 348 -6.82 -17.68 0.24
N ASN A 349 -6.64 -16.35 0.29
CA ASN A 349 -5.84 -15.64 1.30
C ASN A 349 -4.37 -16.14 1.39
N VAL A 350 -3.85 -16.81 0.34
CA VAL A 350 -2.45 -17.26 0.31
C VAL A 350 -1.44 -16.11 0.25
N LEU A 351 -1.85 -14.97 -0.33
CA LEU A 351 -1.01 -13.79 -0.44
C LEU A 351 -0.99 -13.01 0.87
N GLN A 352 0.20 -12.90 1.44
CA GLN A 352 0.46 -12.33 2.75
C GLN A 352 1.53 -11.23 2.64
N PRO A 353 1.50 -10.22 3.52
CA PRO A 353 2.56 -9.23 3.57
C PRO A 353 3.84 -9.86 4.13
N ALA A 354 4.92 -9.79 3.37
CA ALA A 354 6.24 -10.17 3.86
C ALA A 354 6.62 -9.28 5.05
N LEU A 355 7.25 -9.87 6.06
CA LEU A 355 7.91 -9.16 7.14
C LEU A 355 9.39 -9.01 6.79
N LEU A 356 10.14 -10.11 6.89
CA LEU A 356 11.59 -10.14 6.63
C LEU A 356 11.99 -11.20 5.61
N GLU A 357 11.05 -11.99 5.09
CA GLU A 357 11.29 -13.06 4.13
C GLU A 357 11.91 -12.55 2.82
N ALA A 358 11.62 -11.32 2.42
CA ALA A 358 12.20 -10.70 1.23
C ALA A 358 13.26 -9.63 1.57
N GLY A 359 13.76 -9.62 2.81
CA GLY A 359 14.61 -8.56 3.36
C GLY A 359 13.87 -7.24 3.60
N PHE A 360 14.59 -6.22 4.07
CA PHE A 360 14.02 -4.91 4.41
C PHE A 360 13.36 -4.19 3.22
N GLU A 361 13.92 -4.35 2.03
CA GLU A 361 13.38 -3.73 0.81
C GLU A 361 11.99 -4.29 0.46
N GLY A 362 11.81 -5.59 0.70
CA GLY A 362 10.59 -6.35 0.48
C GLY A 362 9.57 -6.28 1.62
N LEU A 363 9.76 -5.44 2.63
CA LEU A 363 8.79 -5.29 3.73
C LEU A 363 7.38 -4.97 3.18
N TRP A 364 6.39 -5.74 3.62
CA TRP A 364 4.98 -5.70 3.23
C TRP A 364 4.69 -5.94 1.75
N THR A 365 5.63 -6.49 1.00
CA THR A 365 5.38 -6.97 -0.37
C THR A 365 4.66 -8.34 -0.33
N PRO A 366 3.86 -8.70 -1.35
CA PRO A 366 3.11 -9.96 -1.36
C PRO A 366 4.01 -11.19 -1.52
N VAL A 367 3.87 -12.14 -0.60
CA VAL A 367 4.47 -13.49 -0.66
C VAL A 367 3.41 -14.54 -0.43
N LEU A 368 3.60 -15.74 -0.99
CA LEU A 368 2.70 -16.87 -0.75
C LEU A 368 3.09 -17.57 0.55
N ILE A 369 2.14 -17.70 1.47
CA ILE A 369 2.29 -18.55 2.67
C ILE A 369 1.32 -19.72 2.55
N ASN A 370 1.85 -20.87 2.13
CA ASN A 370 1.03 -22.03 1.77
C ASN A 370 0.35 -22.70 2.98
N GLN A 371 0.78 -22.39 4.20
CA GLN A 371 0.10 -22.81 5.42
C GLN A 371 -1.29 -22.17 5.57
N ILE A 372 -1.47 -20.95 5.03
CA ILE A 372 -2.74 -20.21 5.12
C ILE A 372 -3.66 -20.58 3.95
N GLY A 373 -3.12 -20.65 2.73
CA GLY A 373 -3.91 -20.95 1.54
C GLY A 373 -3.06 -21.53 0.41
N TRP A 374 -3.58 -21.56 -0.81
CA TRP A 374 -2.85 -21.97 -2.01
C TRP A 374 -3.16 -21.06 -3.19
N CYS A 375 -2.35 -21.11 -4.25
CA CYS A 375 -2.54 -20.31 -5.44
C CYS A 375 -3.36 -21.05 -6.50
N GLU A 376 -4.62 -20.67 -6.69
CA GLU A 376 -5.56 -21.36 -7.59
C GLU A 376 -5.14 -21.30 -9.07
N SER A 377 -4.94 -22.44 -9.74
CA SER A 377 -4.20 -22.56 -11.01
C SER A 377 -4.77 -21.72 -12.16
N HIS A 378 -6.07 -21.43 -12.17
CA HIS A 378 -6.75 -20.66 -13.21
C HIS A 378 -7.10 -19.20 -12.82
N CYS A 379 -6.67 -18.72 -11.65
CA CYS A 379 -7.01 -17.37 -11.17
C CYS A 379 -6.07 -16.28 -11.76
N VAL A 380 -6.49 -15.07 -12.14
CA VAL A 380 -5.55 -14.03 -12.65
C VAL A 380 -5.65 -12.69 -11.92
N MET A 381 -6.32 -12.68 -10.78
CA MET A 381 -6.84 -11.46 -10.15
C MET A 381 -5.74 -10.53 -9.62
N CYS A 382 -4.63 -11.06 -9.12
CA CYS A 382 -3.54 -10.24 -8.58
C CYS A 382 -2.92 -9.29 -9.61
N GLY A 383 -2.84 -9.71 -10.88
CA GLY A 383 -2.36 -8.88 -11.98
C GLY A 383 -3.39 -7.85 -12.45
N GLN A 384 -4.68 -8.14 -12.30
CA GLN A 384 -5.78 -7.24 -12.71
C GLN A 384 -5.93 -6.03 -11.77
N VAL A 385 -5.57 -6.18 -10.49
CA VAL A 385 -5.68 -5.11 -9.49
C VAL A 385 -4.39 -4.34 -9.24
N CYS A 386 -3.28 -4.73 -9.88
CA CYS A 386 -1.98 -4.12 -9.66
C CYS A 386 -1.88 -2.75 -10.36
N PRO A 387 -1.80 -1.62 -9.63
CA PRO A 387 -1.83 -0.30 -10.27
C PRO A 387 -0.52 0.07 -10.98
N THR A 388 0.60 -0.52 -10.55
CA THR A 388 1.94 -0.20 -11.05
C THR A 388 2.50 -1.25 -12.02
N GLY A 389 1.74 -2.29 -12.35
CA GLY A 389 2.26 -3.36 -13.20
C GLY A 389 3.47 -4.13 -12.63
N ALA A 390 3.76 -4.03 -11.32
CA ALA A 390 4.71 -4.91 -10.64
C ALA A 390 4.32 -6.40 -10.82
N ILE A 391 3.02 -6.65 -10.82
CA ILE A 391 2.39 -7.89 -11.27
C ILE A 391 1.70 -7.58 -12.60
N MET A 392 2.13 -8.24 -13.67
CA MET A 392 1.54 -8.07 -14.99
C MET A 392 0.13 -8.67 -15.06
N PRO A 393 -0.81 -8.03 -15.75
CA PRO A 393 -2.11 -8.64 -16.02
C PRO A 393 -1.93 -9.87 -16.91
N LEU A 394 -2.51 -11.00 -16.50
CA LEU A 394 -2.47 -12.26 -17.23
C LEU A 394 -3.86 -12.66 -17.70
N THR A 395 -3.92 -13.37 -18.82
CA THR A 395 -5.09 -14.16 -19.18
C THR A 395 -5.04 -15.54 -18.51
N VAL A 396 -6.19 -16.19 -18.34
CA VAL A 396 -6.25 -17.54 -17.75
C VAL A 396 -5.41 -18.53 -18.55
N GLN A 397 -5.35 -18.38 -19.88
CA GLN A 397 -4.53 -19.21 -20.75
C GLN A 397 -3.02 -18.99 -20.53
N GLN A 398 -2.59 -17.73 -20.37
CA GLN A 398 -1.18 -17.44 -20.06
C GLN A 398 -0.76 -18.02 -18.70
N ARG A 399 -1.68 -18.05 -17.73
CA ARG A 399 -1.39 -18.63 -16.42
C ARG A 399 -1.38 -20.15 -16.44
N ALA A 400 -2.44 -20.77 -16.94
CA ALA A 400 -2.63 -22.22 -16.92
C ALA A 400 -1.80 -22.95 -17.99
N GLY A 401 -1.24 -22.20 -18.95
CA GLY A 401 -0.58 -22.76 -20.12
C GLY A 401 -1.59 -23.22 -21.17
N THR A 402 -1.10 -23.41 -22.39
CA THR A 402 -1.86 -23.96 -23.50
C THR A 402 -1.16 -25.25 -23.94
N PRO A 403 -1.86 -26.41 -23.90
CA PRO A 403 -1.27 -27.69 -24.30
C PRO A 403 -0.60 -27.61 -25.68
N GLY A 404 0.66 -28.05 -25.77
CA GLY A 404 1.44 -28.05 -27.02
C GLY A 404 1.96 -26.69 -27.50
N LYS A 405 1.60 -25.56 -26.86
CA LYS A 405 2.06 -24.22 -27.25
C LYS A 405 2.92 -23.53 -26.19
N ALA A 406 2.44 -23.49 -24.95
CA ALA A 406 3.11 -22.75 -23.87
C ALA A 406 2.93 -23.46 -22.52
N PRO A 407 4.00 -23.63 -21.73
CA PRO A 407 3.89 -24.22 -20.40
C PRO A 407 3.15 -23.28 -19.44
N PRO A 408 2.53 -23.83 -18.37
CA PRO A 408 1.97 -23.01 -17.30
C PRO A 408 3.03 -22.16 -16.60
N MET A 409 2.58 -21.05 -16.03
CA MET A 409 3.41 -20.19 -15.18
C MET A 409 3.78 -20.95 -13.89
N LYS A 410 5.08 -21.11 -13.66
CA LYS A 410 5.63 -21.71 -12.43
C LYS A 410 5.94 -20.63 -11.40
N LEU A 411 5.44 -20.83 -10.19
CA LEU A 411 5.73 -19.98 -9.03
C LEU A 411 6.89 -20.53 -8.18
N GLY A 412 7.23 -21.81 -8.38
CA GLY A 412 8.20 -22.53 -7.57
C GLY A 412 8.06 -24.03 -7.76
N THR A 413 8.72 -24.79 -6.88
CA THR A 413 8.77 -26.26 -6.94
C THR A 413 8.53 -26.88 -5.56
N ALA A 414 7.78 -27.98 -5.52
CA ALA A 414 7.46 -28.72 -4.29
C ALA A 414 8.48 -29.83 -4.01
N PHE A 415 8.82 -30.03 -2.73
CA PHE A 415 9.74 -31.07 -2.26
C PHE A 415 9.22 -31.77 -1.01
N TYR A 416 9.47 -33.08 -0.93
CA TYR A 416 9.16 -33.87 0.26
C TYR A 416 10.30 -33.81 1.28
N ASP A 417 9.93 -33.62 2.53
CA ASP A 417 10.70 -34.01 3.69
C ASP A 417 10.39 -35.49 4.00
N ARG A 418 11.29 -36.38 3.59
CA ARG A 418 11.11 -37.83 3.78
C ARG A 418 11.07 -38.23 5.26
N GLY A 419 11.63 -37.42 6.17
CA GLY A 419 11.57 -37.67 7.60
C GLY A 419 10.21 -37.34 8.25
N ARG A 420 9.33 -36.64 7.52
CA ARG A 420 7.98 -36.25 7.99
C ARG A 420 6.85 -36.85 7.18
N CYS A 421 7.10 -37.20 5.92
CA CYS A 421 6.08 -37.73 5.03
C CYS A 421 5.58 -39.08 5.53
N LEU A 422 4.27 -39.22 5.76
CA LEU A 422 3.68 -40.40 6.39
C LEU A 422 4.08 -41.73 5.72
N PRO A 423 4.07 -41.85 4.37
CA PRO A 423 4.53 -43.07 3.73
C PRO A 423 6.02 -43.34 3.90
N TRP A 424 6.86 -42.29 3.90
CA TRP A 424 8.32 -42.43 4.01
C TRP A 424 8.82 -42.65 5.44
N ALA A 425 8.22 -41.97 6.42
CA ALA A 425 8.71 -41.91 7.80
C ALA A 425 8.01 -42.91 8.72
N MET A 426 6.73 -43.21 8.48
CA MET A 426 5.87 -43.97 9.41
C MET A 426 5.24 -45.21 8.76
N ASN A 427 5.53 -45.49 7.49
CA ASN A 427 4.88 -46.55 6.71
C ASN A 427 3.34 -46.45 6.67
N VAL A 428 2.80 -45.23 6.81
CA VAL A 428 1.36 -44.95 6.80
C VAL A 428 0.93 -44.50 5.41
N GLU A 429 -0.13 -45.12 4.88
CA GLU A 429 -0.66 -44.80 3.56
C GLU A 429 -1.27 -43.40 3.53
N CYS A 430 -0.85 -42.58 2.55
CA CYS A 430 -1.35 -41.22 2.37
C CYS A 430 -1.24 -40.81 0.90
N ILE A 431 -2.36 -40.44 0.30
CA ILE A 431 -2.44 -40.05 -1.12
C ILE A 431 -2.84 -38.58 -1.36
N VAL A 432 -3.11 -37.84 -0.29
CA VAL A 432 -3.74 -36.51 -0.32
C VAL A 432 -3.07 -35.55 -1.30
N CYS A 433 -1.74 -35.49 -1.30
CA CYS A 433 -0.97 -34.57 -2.13
C CYS A 433 -1.14 -34.81 -3.65
N GLU A 434 -1.32 -36.05 -4.07
CA GLU A 434 -1.57 -36.40 -5.47
C GLU A 434 -3.03 -36.11 -5.83
N GLU A 435 -3.98 -36.38 -4.94
CA GLU A 435 -5.41 -36.14 -5.19
C GLU A 435 -5.69 -34.66 -5.45
N VAL A 436 -5.05 -33.77 -4.68
CA VAL A 436 -5.24 -32.32 -4.79
C VAL A 436 -4.37 -31.67 -5.86
N CYS A 437 -3.48 -32.41 -6.53
CA CYS A 437 -2.57 -31.84 -7.52
C CYS A 437 -3.36 -31.37 -8.76
N PRO A 438 -3.35 -30.06 -9.10
CA PRO A 438 -4.22 -29.51 -10.13
C PRO A 438 -3.67 -29.63 -11.55
N THR A 439 -2.45 -30.16 -11.72
CA THR A 439 -1.82 -30.26 -13.04
C THR A 439 -2.30 -31.50 -13.79
N SER A 440 -2.34 -31.42 -15.12
CA SER A 440 -2.65 -32.56 -15.98
C SER A 440 -1.60 -32.67 -17.10
N PRO A 441 -0.70 -33.67 -17.08
CA PRO A 441 -0.55 -34.73 -16.07
C PRO A 441 -0.21 -34.21 -14.66
N LYS A 442 -0.52 -35.01 -13.63
CA LYS A 442 -0.23 -34.66 -12.23
C LYS A 442 1.28 -34.60 -11.99
N ALA A 443 1.72 -33.55 -11.32
CA ALA A 443 3.12 -33.37 -10.95
C ALA A 443 3.54 -34.29 -9.80
N ILE A 444 2.59 -34.88 -9.09
CA ILE A 444 2.83 -35.82 -8.00
C ILE A 444 2.35 -37.20 -8.46
N TRP A 445 3.18 -38.22 -8.27
CA TRP A 445 2.90 -39.59 -8.66
C TRP A 445 3.41 -40.56 -7.58
N PHE A 446 2.97 -41.82 -7.65
CA PHE A 446 3.34 -42.84 -6.67
C PHE A 446 4.08 -44.01 -7.31
N GLU A 447 5.07 -44.51 -6.59
CA GLU A 447 5.71 -45.80 -6.84
C GLU A 447 5.25 -46.78 -5.76
N VAL A 448 4.80 -47.98 -6.14
CA VAL A 448 4.43 -49.00 -5.16
C VAL A 448 5.68 -49.74 -4.71
N LYS A 449 5.98 -49.70 -3.41
CA LYS A 449 7.10 -50.44 -2.80
C LYS A 449 6.61 -51.40 -1.74
N GLU A 450 7.24 -52.57 -1.68
CA GLU A 450 7.08 -53.49 -0.55
C GLU A 450 7.99 -53.05 0.59
N ILE A 451 7.42 -52.92 1.78
CA ILE A 451 8.12 -52.49 2.98
C ILE A 451 7.92 -53.54 4.05
N THR A 452 9.01 -53.89 4.71
CA THR A 452 8.99 -54.76 5.89
C THR A 452 8.91 -53.89 7.14
N ASN A 453 7.84 -54.05 7.90
CA ASN A 453 7.67 -53.39 9.19
C ASN A 453 8.54 -54.07 10.26
N ARG A 454 8.72 -53.38 11.39
CA ARG A 454 9.49 -53.90 12.53
C ARG A 454 8.91 -55.20 13.12
N ASP A 455 7.62 -55.44 12.93
CA ASP A 455 6.92 -56.67 13.33
C ASP A 455 7.12 -57.83 12.35
N GLY A 456 7.90 -57.65 11.27
CA GLY A 456 8.13 -58.66 10.23
C GLY A 456 7.02 -58.73 9.18
N SER A 457 5.93 -57.96 9.31
CA SER A 457 4.87 -57.89 8.31
C SER A 457 5.35 -57.15 7.06
N THR A 458 5.00 -57.66 5.88
CA THR A 458 5.24 -56.99 4.61
C THR A 458 3.98 -56.30 4.11
N ARG A 459 4.10 -55.04 3.70
CA ARG A 459 2.98 -54.28 3.11
C ARG A 459 3.44 -53.54 1.86
N LYS A 460 2.58 -53.53 0.84
CA LYS A 460 2.72 -52.65 -0.33
C LYS A 460 2.26 -51.25 0.03
N LEU A 461 3.14 -50.28 -0.13
CA LEU A 461 2.86 -48.87 0.17
C LEU A 461 3.16 -47.99 -1.05
N LYS A 462 2.30 -47.01 -1.27
CA LYS A 462 2.48 -46.00 -2.31
C LYS A 462 3.43 -44.90 -1.82
N MET A 463 4.62 -44.85 -2.39
CA MET A 463 5.64 -43.85 -2.08
C MET A 463 5.51 -42.64 -3.01
N PRO A 464 5.27 -41.42 -2.48
CA PRO A 464 5.07 -40.24 -3.30
C PRO A 464 6.38 -39.64 -3.82
N TYR A 465 6.34 -39.16 -5.06
CA TYR A 465 7.40 -38.39 -5.71
C TYR A 465 6.82 -37.16 -6.41
N VAL A 466 7.64 -36.12 -6.60
CA VAL A 466 7.30 -34.93 -7.36
C VAL A 466 8.11 -34.92 -8.65
N ASP A 467 7.47 -34.66 -9.79
CA ASP A 467 8.12 -34.26 -11.04
C ASP A 467 8.25 -32.72 -11.07
N PRO A 468 9.47 -32.17 -10.93
CA PRO A 468 9.70 -30.72 -10.98
C PRO A 468 9.32 -30.09 -12.33
N LYS A 469 9.28 -30.86 -13.42
CA LYS A 469 8.94 -30.35 -14.75
C LYS A 469 7.46 -30.01 -14.85
N LEU A 470 6.60 -30.78 -14.19
CA LEU A 470 5.15 -30.57 -14.18
C LEU A 470 4.70 -29.66 -13.02
N CYS A 471 5.48 -29.60 -11.92
CA CYS A 471 5.13 -28.78 -10.76
C CYS A 471 5.07 -27.28 -11.12
N ILE A 472 3.97 -26.63 -10.73
CA ILE A 472 3.75 -25.19 -10.91
C ILE A 472 3.96 -24.37 -9.63
N GLY A 473 4.25 -25.02 -8.50
CA GLY A 473 4.49 -24.34 -7.23
C GLY A 473 3.25 -23.66 -6.62
N CYS A 474 2.04 -24.19 -6.86
CA CYS A 474 0.80 -23.58 -6.38
C CYS A 474 0.58 -23.68 -4.87
N GLY A 475 1.29 -24.59 -4.17
CA GLY A 475 1.20 -24.70 -2.70
C GLY A 475 0.05 -25.54 -2.15
N ILE A 476 -0.87 -26.05 -2.98
CA ILE A 476 -2.05 -26.79 -2.48
C ILE A 476 -1.68 -28.09 -1.76
N CYS A 477 -0.63 -28.79 -2.22
CA CYS A 477 -0.13 -29.99 -1.57
C CYS A 477 0.46 -29.72 -0.18
N GLU A 478 1.10 -28.56 0.01
CA GLU A 478 1.60 -28.10 1.32
C GLU A 478 0.45 -27.73 2.24
N ASN A 479 -0.55 -26.99 1.74
CA ASN A 479 -1.73 -26.58 2.50
C ASN A 479 -2.58 -27.76 2.99
N LYS A 480 -2.74 -28.79 2.14
CA LYS A 480 -3.58 -29.95 2.43
C LYS A 480 -2.83 -31.11 3.08
N CYS A 481 -1.53 -30.95 3.35
CA CYS A 481 -0.75 -31.99 4.01
C CYS A 481 -1.32 -32.30 5.41
N PRO A 482 -1.64 -33.57 5.74
CA PRO A 482 -2.19 -33.92 7.05
C PRO A 482 -1.16 -33.84 8.18
N VAL A 483 0.13 -33.71 7.85
CA VAL A 483 1.22 -33.61 8.83
C VAL A 483 1.21 -32.23 9.47
N ARG A 484 0.99 -32.17 10.79
CA ARG A 484 0.91 -30.93 11.59
C ARG A 484 2.29 -30.35 11.90
N ASP A 485 2.32 -29.13 12.44
CA ASP A 485 3.51 -28.28 12.67
C ASP A 485 4.19 -27.81 11.38
N LYS A 486 4.93 -28.68 10.69
CA LYS A 486 5.56 -28.39 9.40
C LYS A 486 5.15 -29.48 8.41
N ALA A 487 4.49 -29.07 7.33
CA ALA A 487 4.04 -29.95 6.28
C ALA A 487 5.20 -30.80 5.73
N ALA A 488 4.90 -32.06 5.43
CA ALA A 488 5.88 -32.99 4.87
C ALA A 488 6.21 -32.71 3.40
N ILE A 489 5.38 -31.95 2.69
CA ILE A 489 5.68 -31.42 1.36
C ILE A 489 5.64 -29.90 1.43
N ARG A 490 6.67 -29.24 0.91
CA ARG A 490 6.84 -27.78 0.97
C ARG A 490 7.22 -27.24 -0.40
N VAL A 491 6.67 -26.09 -0.74
CA VAL A 491 7.04 -25.37 -1.96
C VAL A 491 8.12 -24.35 -1.64
N THR A 492 9.06 -24.20 -2.57
CA THR A 492 10.09 -23.16 -2.52
C THR A 492 10.08 -22.39 -3.85
N SER A 493 10.63 -21.17 -3.87
CA SER A 493 10.68 -20.31 -5.06
C SER A 493 11.50 -20.86 -6.24
N VAL A 494 12.26 -21.94 -6.04
CA VAL A 494 13.15 -22.50 -7.08
C VAL A 494 12.37 -23.01 -8.29
N GLY A 495 12.88 -22.74 -9.49
CA GLY A 495 12.25 -23.13 -10.76
C GLY A 495 11.08 -22.23 -11.19
N GLU A 496 10.93 -21.06 -10.57
CA GLU A 496 9.93 -20.07 -10.95
C GLU A 496 10.18 -19.46 -12.34
N THR A 497 9.11 -19.15 -13.07
CA THR A 497 9.19 -18.62 -14.44
C THR A 497 9.80 -17.22 -14.50
N ARG A 498 9.68 -16.42 -13.43
CA ARG A 498 10.14 -15.03 -13.40
C ARG A 498 11.65 -14.87 -13.26
N SER A 499 12.36 -15.90 -12.85
CA SER A 499 13.80 -15.84 -12.58
C SER A 499 14.56 -16.89 -13.39
N LYS A 500 15.47 -16.42 -14.25
CA LYS A 500 16.36 -17.32 -15.01
C LYS A 500 17.48 -17.92 -14.15
N THR A 501 17.81 -17.29 -13.02
CA THR A 501 18.92 -17.68 -12.16
C THR A 501 18.49 -18.59 -11.01
N ASN A 502 17.24 -18.49 -10.55
CA ASN A 502 16.69 -19.32 -9.47
C ASN A 502 16.23 -20.70 -10.00
N GLN A 503 17.18 -21.52 -10.47
CA GLN A 503 16.92 -22.84 -11.03
C GLN A 503 17.47 -23.94 -10.11
N MET A 504 16.80 -25.08 -10.05
CA MET A 504 17.15 -26.17 -9.13
C MET A 504 18.48 -26.84 -9.49
N LEU A 505 18.75 -26.95 -10.78
CA LEU A 505 20.02 -27.44 -11.29
C LEU A 505 20.86 -26.22 -11.66
N LEU A 506 22.07 -26.15 -11.10
CA LEU A 506 23.10 -25.25 -11.62
C LEU A 506 23.28 -25.60 -13.10
N GLY A 507 23.03 -24.64 -13.99
CA GLY A 507 23.20 -24.86 -15.43
C GLY A 507 24.60 -25.40 -15.72
N LYS A 508 24.69 -26.35 -16.66
CA LYS A 508 25.95 -26.62 -17.36
C LYS A 508 26.38 -25.39 -18.13
#